data_AF-A0A626GC17-F1
#
_entry.id   AF-A0A626GC17-F1
#
_cell.length_a   1.000
_cell.length_b   1.000
_cell.length_c   1.000
_cell.angle_alpha   90.00
_cell.angle_beta   90.00
_cell.angle_gamma   90.00
#
_symmetry.space_group_name_H-M   'P 1'
#
loop_
_entity.id
_entity.type
_entity.pdbx_description
1 polymer ?
#
loop_
_entity_poly.entity_id
_entity_poly.type
_entity_poly.pdbx_seq_one_letter_code
_entity_poly.pdbx_strand_id
1 'polypeptide(L)'
;MSVTIQGNTSTVISNNSAPEGTSEIAKITRQIQVLTEKLGKISSEEGMTTQQKKEMAALVQKQIESLMAQLEQLLRQQAEKKNEDATVQPDKKEEKKDDTNTAGTIDIYV
;
A
#
# COMPACT_ATOMS: atom_id res chain seq x y z
N MET A 1 8.09 30.34 -3.26
CA MET A 1 7.27 30.72 -4.43
C MET A 1 6.42 29.52 -4.79
N SER A 2 5.11 29.72 -4.87
CA SER A 2 4.11 28.70 -5.11
C SER A 2 3.92 28.46 -6.61
N VAL A 3 3.62 27.24 -7.01
CA VAL A 3 2.81 27.00 -8.21
C VAL A 3 1.89 25.81 -7.95
N THR A 4 0.60 26.14 -7.83
CA THR A 4 -0.53 25.22 -7.78
C THR A 4 -0.88 24.80 -9.21
N ILE A 5 -1.07 23.51 -9.47
CA ILE A 5 -1.82 23.06 -10.66
C ILE A 5 -3.11 22.43 -10.15
N GLN A 6 -4.16 23.25 -10.12
CA GLN A 6 -5.53 22.86 -9.87
C GLN A 6 -6.13 22.48 -11.24
N GLY A 7 -6.05 21.18 -11.57
CA GLY A 7 -6.62 20.64 -12.80
C GLY A 7 -8.10 20.33 -12.61
N ASN A 8 -8.97 21.29 -12.91
CA ASN A 8 -10.40 21.06 -13.05
C ASN A 8 -10.68 20.62 -14.50
N THR A 9 -10.96 19.34 -14.71
CA THR A 9 -11.67 18.89 -15.92
C THR A 9 -12.91 18.12 -15.51
N SER A 10 -14.06 18.79 -15.51
CA SER A 10 -15.35 18.12 -15.60
C SER A 10 -15.49 17.50 -16.99
N THR A 11 -15.63 16.18 -17.06
CA THR A 11 -16.27 15.50 -18.18
C THR A 11 -17.10 14.35 -17.62
N VAL A 12 -18.31 14.25 -18.16
CA VAL A 12 -19.46 13.50 -17.67
C VAL A 12 -19.37 12.04 -18.13
N ILE A 13 -19.43 11.12 -17.15
CA ILE A 13 -19.99 9.75 -17.16
C ILE A 13 -19.54 8.77 -18.26
N SER A 14 -18.73 7.78 -17.84
CA SER A 14 -19.08 6.34 -17.94
C SER A 14 -18.07 5.49 -17.16
N ASN A 15 -18.54 4.99 -16.02
CA ASN A 15 -18.08 3.89 -15.17
C ASN A 15 -16.58 3.53 -15.16
N ASN A 16 -16.00 3.67 -13.96
CA ASN A 16 -14.64 3.27 -13.54
C ASN A 16 -13.56 4.36 -13.59
N SER A 17 -13.90 5.58 -13.14
CA SER A 17 -12.91 6.52 -12.63
C SER A 17 -12.34 6.00 -11.31
N ALA A 18 -11.28 5.20 -11.39
CA ALA A 18 -10.36 5.10 -10.26
C ALA A 18 -9.68 6.48 -10.13
N PRO A 19 -9.74 7.16 -8.98
CA PRO A 19 -8.97 8.38 -8.79
C PRO A 19 -7.48 8.04 -8.87
N GLU A 20 -6.82 8.69 -9.82
CA GLU A 20 -5.38 8.70 -10.06
C GLU A 20 -4.68 9.21 -8.79
N GLY A 21 -4.26 8.30 -7.90
CA GLY A 21 -3.52 8.71 -6.69
C GLY A 21 -3.45 7.73 -5.52
N THR A 22 -3.83 6.45 -5.66
CA THR A 22 -3.80 5.52 -4.53
C THR A 22 -2.76 4.42 -4.76
N SER A 23 -1.89 4.22 -3.78
CA SER A 23 -0.83 3.20 -3.70
C SER A 23 -1.19 1.87 -4.39
N GLU A 24 -0.21 1.16 -4.98
CA GLU A 24 -0.37 -0.15 -5.64
C GLU A 24 -1.28 -1.10 -4.83
N ILE A 25 -1.10 -1.08 -3.51
CA ILE A 25 -1.88 -1.79 -2.50
C ILE A 25 -3.37 -1.44 -2.57
N ALA A 26 -3.71 -0.15 -2.61
CA ALA A 26 -5.10 0.29 -2.69
C ALA A 26 -5.76 -0.11 -4.02
N LYS A 27 -5.00 -0.11 -5.13
CA LYS A 27 -5.49 -0.62 -6.42
C LYS A 27 -5.79 -2.11 -6.35
N ILE A 28 -4.86 -2.92 -5.83
CA ILE A 28 -5.01 -4.37 -5.67
C ILE A 28 -6.18 -4.70 -4.73
N THR A 29 -6.28 -4.03 -3.58
CA THR A 29 -7.38 -4.22 -2.63
C THR A 29 -8.74 -3.92 -3.27
N ARG A 30 -8.86 -2.85 -4.07
CA ARG A 30 -10.10 -2.56 -4.80
C ARG A 30 -10.43 -3.65 -5.83
N GLN A 31 -9.44 -4.14 -6.57
CA GLN A 31 -9.66 -5.21 -7.55
C GLN A 31 -10.14 -6.50 -6.88
N ILE A 32 -9.56 -6.88 -5.74
CA ILE A 32 -10.03 -8.01 -4.93
C ILE A 32 -11.49 -7.82 -4.54
N GLN A 33 -11.86 -6.63 -4.09
CA GLN A 33 -13.23 -6.32 -3.64
C GLN A 33 -14.24 -6.44 -4.80
N VAL A 34 -13.92 -5.89 -5.97
CA VAL A 34 -14.75 -5.99 -7.18
C VAL A 34 -14.89 -7.44 -7.65
N LEU A 35 -13.80 -8.21 -7.67
CA LEU A 35 -13.84 -9.61 -8.08
C LEU A 35 -14.62 -10.48 -7.08
N THR A 36 -14.51 -10.20 -5.78
CA THR A 36 -15.28 -10.90 -4.74
C THR A 36 -16.78 -10.61 -4.88
N GLU A 37 -17.14 -9.36 -5.16
CA GLU A 37 -18.53 -9.00 -5.41
C GLU A 37 -19.06 -9.67 -6.69
N LYS A 38 -18.24 -9.72 -7.74
CA LYS A 38 -18.57 -10.44 -8.98
C LYS A 38 -18.76 -11.94 -8.71
N LEU A 39 -17.93 -12.55 -7.87
CA LEU A 39 -18.05 -13.96 -7.47
C LEU A 39 -19.42 -14.25 -6.83
N GLY A 40 -19.89 -13.38 -5.93
CA GLY A 40 -21.21 -13.51 -5.33
C GLY A 40 -22.35 -13.33 -6.35
N LYS A 41 -22.16 -12.45 -7.35
CA LYS A 41 -23.15 -12.21 -8.41
C LYS A 41 -23.23 -13.34 -9.43
N ILE A 42 -22.14 -14.07 -9.69
CA ILE A 42 -22.13 -15.22 -10.64
C ILE A 42 -23.18 -16.27 -10.26
N SER A 43 -23.41 -16.51 -8.97
CA SER A 43 -24.46 -17.44 -8.51
C SER A 43 -25.86 -16.99 -8.95
N SER A 44 -26.11 -15.68 -8.91
CA SER A 44 -27.39 -15.05 -9.28
C SER A 44 -27.50 -14.69 -10.76
N GLU A 45 -26.44 -14.86 -11.56
CA GLU A 45 -26.43 -14.47 -12.96
C GLU A 45 -27.31 -15.42 -13.79
N GLU A 46 -28.38 -14.88 -14.39
CA GLU A 46 -29.30 -15.64 -15.23
C GLU A 46 -28.72 -15.79 -16.65
N GLY A 47 -28.92 -16.94 -17.28
CA GLY A 47 -28.42 -17.22 -18.64
C GLY A 47 -27.13 -18.04 -18.73
N MET A 48 -26.49 -18.37 -17.61
CA MET A 48 -25.37 -19.33 -17.55
C MET A 48 -25.80 -20.68 -16.98
N THR A 49 -25.23 -21.76 -17.52
CA THR A 49 -25.41 -23.10 -16.95
C THR A 49 -24.67 -23.24 -15.61
N THR A 50 -25.10 -24.18 -14.76
CA THR A 50 -24.45 -24.45 -13.47
C THR A 50 -22.95 -24.74 -13.61
N GLN A 51 -22.56 -25.43 -14.69
CA GLN A 51 -21.16 -25.75 -14.95
C GLN A 51 -20.35 -24.50 -15.32
N GLN A 52 -20.89 -23.64 -16.20
CA GLN A 52 -20.26 -22.36 -16.53
C GLN A 52 -20.11 -21.46 -15.30
N LYS A 53 -21.14 -21.39 -14.44
CA LYS A 53 -21.05 -20.64 -13.18
C LYS A 53 -19.94 -21.15 -12.28
N LYS A 54 -19.83 -22.47 -12.13
CA LYS A 54 -18.79 -23.10 -11.30
C LYS A 54 -17.40 -22.82 -11.85
N GLU A 55 -17.23 -22.89 -13.17
CA GLU A 55 -15.95 -22.63 -13.84
C GLU A 55 -15.56 -21.15 -13.77
N MET A 56 -16.52 -20.24 -13.99
CA MET A 56 -16.30 -18.80 -13.86
C MET A 56 -15.98 -18.42 -12.42
N ALA A 57 -16.69 -19.01 -11.45
CA ALA A 57 -16.42 -18.82 -10.03
C ALA A 57 -15.00 -19.28 -9.65
N ALA A 58 -14.58 -20.47 -10.12
CA ALA A 58 -13.24 -20.97 -9.88
C ALA A 58 -12.16 -20.07 -10.50
N LEU A 59 -12.40 -19.54 -11.70
CA LEU A 59 -11.47 -18.62 -12.36
C LEU A 59 -11.34 -17.29 -11.61
N VAL A 60 -12.48 -16.71 -11.19
CA VAL A 60 -12.50 -15.47 -10.41
C VAL A 60 -11.86 -15.67 -9.05
N GLN A 61 -12.11 -16.80 -8.38
CA GLN A 61 -11.48 -17.14 -7.11
C GLN A 61 -9.96 -17.25 -7.26
N LYS A 62 -9.47 -17.92 -8.30
CA LYS A 62 -8.03 -18.01 -8.58
C LYS A 62 -7.38 -16.64 -8.82
N GLN A 63 -8.10 -15.71 -9.47
CA GLN A 63 -7.61 -14.33 -9.64
C GLN A 63 -7.56 -13.58 -8.30
N ILE A 64 -8.57 -13.75 -7.44
CA ILE A 64 -8.58 -13.16 -6.10
C ILE A 64 -7.38 -13.65 -5.28
N GLU A 65 -7.12 -14.96 -5.27
CA GLU A 65 -5.97 -15.55 -4.57
C GLU A 65 -4.65 -14.97 -5.06
N SER A 66 -4.47 -14.85 -6.38
CA SER A 66 -3.27 -14.27 -6.97
C SER A 66 -3.08 -12.80 -6.57
N LEU A 67 -4.15 -12.01 -6.53
CA LEU A 67 -4.10 -10.62 -6.10
C LEU A 67 -3.84 -10.48 -4.59
N MET A 68 -4.40 -11.37 -3.77
CA MET A 68 -4.13 -11.40 -2.33
C MET A 68 -2.66 -11.69 -2.04
N ALA A 69 -2.06 -12.66 -2.74
CA ALA A 69 -0.65 -12.97 -2.59
C ALA A 69 0.25 -11.77 -2.95
N GLN A 70 -0.09 -11.05 -4.03
CA GLN A 70 0.61 -9.82 -4.42
C GLN A 70 0.48 -8.72 -3.36
N LEU A 71 -0.72 -8.55 -2.79
CA LEU A 71 -0.98 -7.59 -1.72
C LEU A 71 -0.13 -7.88 -0.48
N GLU A 72 -0.10 -9.14 -0.06
CA GLU A 72 0.68 -9.59 1.10
C GLU A 72 2.18 -9.33 0.89
N GLN A 73 2.70 -9.66 -0.29
CA GLN A 73 4.10 -9.41 -0.63
C GLN A 73 4.43 -7.90 -0.58
N LEU A 74 3.56 -7.04 -1.11
CA LEU A 74 3.73 -5.59 -1.04
C LEU A 74 3.69 -5.06 0.40
N LEU A 75 2.82 -5.61 1.24
CA LEU A 75 2.75 -5.24 2.66
C LEU A 75 4.01 -5.66 3.43
N ARG A 76 4.52 -6.86 3.18
CA ARG A 76 5.80 -7.34 3.73
C ARG A 76 6.95 -6.43 3.34
N GLN A 77 7.08 -6.08 2.06
CA GLN A 77 8.13 -5.16 1.59
C GLN A 77 8.06 -3.79 2.26
N GLN A 78 6.86 -3.25 2.49
CA GLN A 78 6.71 -1.99 3.24
C GLN A 78 7.12 -2.13 4.71
N ALA A 79 6.80 -3.25 5.35
CA ALA A 79 7.18 -3.50 6.73
C ALA A 79 8.70 -3.71 6.89
N GLU A 80 9.35 -4.37 5.93
CA GLU A 80 10.80 -4.56 5.90
C GLU A 80 11.54 -3.23 5.69
N LYS A 81 11.11 -2.39 4.73
CA LYS A 81 11.73 -1.07 4.50
C LYS A 81 11.63 -0.12 5.69
N LYS A 82 10.59 -0.23 6.52
CA LYS A 82 10.47 0.56 7.76
C LYS A 82 11.43 0.12 8.87
N ASN A 83 11.97 -1.09 8.81
CA ASN A 83 12.93 -1.59 9.81
C ASN A 83 14.39 -1.28 9.46
N GLU A 84 14.74 -1.11 8.17
CA GLU A 84 16.10 -0.72 7.78
C GLU A 84 16.45 0.75 8.09
N ASP A 85 15.47 1.66 8.12
CA ASP A 85 15.70 3.07 8.51
C ASP A 85 15.95 3.24 10.03
N ALA A 86 15.64 2.23 10.86
CA ALA A 86 15.86 2.28 12.30
C ALA A 86 17.24 1.75 12.74
N THR A 87 18.01 1.12 11.84
CA THR A 87 19.29 0.46 12.19
C THR A 87 20.53 1.24 11.76
N VAL A 88 20.38 2.40 11.09
CA VAL A 88 21.50 3.33 10.86
C VAL A 88 21.57 4.37 11.99
N GLN A 89 21.54 3.91 13.25
CA GLN A 89 22.18 4.66 14.32
C GLN A 89 23.67 4.32 14.25
N PRO A 90 24.57 5.24 13.85
CA PRO A 90 25.98 4.97 13.92
C PRO A 90 26.37 4.82 15.40
N ASP A 91 27.03 3.71 15.68
CA ASP A 91 27.79 3.40 16.88
C ASP A 91 28.39 4.66 17.54
N LYS A 92 27.94 4.97 18.75
CA LYS A 92 28.82 5.53 19.78
C LYS A 92 28.53 4.84 21.11
N LYS A 93 29.42 3.90 21.43
CA LYS A 93 29.98 3.76 22.78
C LYS A 93 30.01 5.13 23.47
N GLU A 94 29.37 5.26 24.62
CA GLU A 94 29.99 5.94 25.75
C GLU A 94 29.24 5.63 27.05
N GLU A 95 29.91 4.80 27.84
CA GLU A 95 29.92 4.82 29.29
C GLU A 95 29.82 6.25 29.86
N LYS A 96 28.75 6.56 30.59
CA LYS A 96 28.68 7.66 31.56
C LYS A 96 27.81 7.15 32.71
N LYS A 97 28.30 6.84 33.93
CA LYS A 97 29.13 7.64 34.84
C LYS A 97 28.65 9.08 34.86
N ASP A 98 27.55 9.26 35.58
CA ASP A 98 27.26 10.47 36.32
C ASP A 98 28.55 10.94 37.02
N ASP A 99 29.01 12.14 36.69
CA ASP A 99 29.23 13.14 37.71
C ASP A 99 29.57 14.50 37.11
N THR A 100 28.77 15.47 37.56
CA THR A 100 29.09 16.89 37.82
C THR A 100 29.73 17.76 36.73
N ASN A 101 28.91 18.72 36.27
CA ASN A 101 29.17 20.17 36.34
C ASN A 101 30.57 20.64 35.89
N THR A 102 30.67 21.23 34.69
CA THR A 102 31.43 22.48 34.47
C THR A 102 30.96 23.16 33.20
N ALA A 103 30.85 24.49 33.31
CA ALA A 103 30.38 25.46 32.35
C ALA A 103 30.97 25.33 30.93
N GLY A 104 30.15 25.71 29.94
CA GLY A 104 30.55 25.77 28.55
C GLY A 104 31.67 26.78 28.29
N THR A 105 32.87 26.25 28.05
CA THR A 105 33.91 26.90 27.27
C THR A 105 34.13 26.03 26.03
N ILE A 106 33.57 26.47 24.91
CA ILE A 106 33.87 25.92 23.58
C ILE A 106 35.05 26.75 23.05
N ASP A 107 36.26 26.21 23.12
CA ASP A 107 37.41 26.70 22.34
C ASP A 107 37.36 26.05 20.94
N ILE A 108 37.14 26.84 19.89
CA ILE A 108 37.33 26.42 18.50
C ILE A 108 38.49 27.24 17.92
N TYR A 109 39.61 26.56 17.69
CA TYR A 109 40.75 27.05 16.91
C TYR A 109 40.39 27.06 15.40
N VAL A 110 40.73 28.15 14.71
CA VAL A 110 41.02 28.20 13.27
C VAL A 110 42.32 28.96 13.03
#